data_AF-D2TXC3-F1
#
_entry.id   AF-D2TXC3-F1
#
_cell.length_a   1.000
_cell.length_b   1.000
_cell.length_c   1.000
_cell.angle_alpha   90.00
_cell.angle_beta   90.00
_cell.angle_gamma   90.00
#
_symmetry.space_group_name_H-M   'P 1'
#
loop_
_entity.id
_entity.type
_entity.pdbx_description
1 polymer ?
#
loop_
_entity_poly.entity_id
_entity_poly.type
_entity_poly.pdbx_seq_one_letter_code
_entity_poly.pdbx_strand_id
1 'polypeptide(L)'
;MIRISIINILLLVGLLIGCTSINKDVDIAIVTRTQLGIAYLSAGNYPAASYHFDKILLAEPKNGIANLGMAVIMRQQKQSGLALKYFKVAIRSSAINNTSMRAYYLDFLCSKNISEEMIKLRKEEERRGLNCQNISKIS
;
A
#
# COMPACT_ATOMS: atom_id res chain seq x y z
N MET A 1 -13.58 -18.80 -53.58
CA MET A 1 -14.13 -19.11 -52.24
C MET A 1 -13.05 -19.29 -51.16
N ILE A 2 -11.89 -19.90 -51.43
CA ILE A 2 -10.82 -20.14 -50.44
C ILE A 2 -10.10 -18.85 -49.96
N ARG A 3 -9.91 -17.84 -50.84
CA ARG A 3 -9.20 -16.59 -50.50
C ARG A 3 -9.91 -15.68 -49.50
N ILE A 4 -11.25 -15.67 -49.49
CA ILE A 4 -12.05 -14.86 -48.56
C ILE A 4 -11.99 -15.47 -47.14
N SER A 5 -11.90 -16.79 -47.04
CA SER A 5 -11.79 -17.52 -45.77
C SER A 5 -10.47 -17.20 -45.04
N ILE A 6 -9.37 -17.08 -45.78
CA ILE A 6 -8.05 -16.76 -45.22
C ILE A 6 -7.99 -15.34 -44.65
N ILE A 7 -8.66 -14.37 -45.28
CA ILE A 7 -8.73 -12.98 -44.82
C ILE A 7 -9.48 -12.88 -43.48
N ASN A 8 -10.58 -13.62 -43.32
CA ASN A 8 -11.35 -13.65 -42.09
C ASN A 8 -10.61 -14.35 -40.94
N ILE A 9 -9.79 -15.36 -41.25
CA ILE A 9 -8.94 -16.04 -40.25
C ILE A 9 -7.79 -15.13 -39.78
N LEU A 10 -7.17 -14.38 -40.71
CA LEU A 10 -6.12 -13.41 -40.37
C LEU A 10 -6.64 -12.23 -39.52
N LEU A 11 -7.86 -11.76 -39.78
CA LEU A 11 -8.54 -10.75 -38.95
C LEU A 11 -8.81 -11.24 -37.52
N LEU A 12 -9.14 -12.53 -37.34
CA LEU A 12 -9.34 -13.12 -36.01
C LEU A 12 -8.03 -13.29 -35.21
N VAL A 13 -6.93 -13.62 -35.89
CA VAL A 13 -5.62 -13.80 -35.23
C VAL A 13 -5.00 -12.45 -34.82
N GLY A 14 -5.25 -11.37 -35.57
CA GLY A 14 -4.80 -10.02 -35.21
C GLY A 14 -5.37 -9.48 -33.88
N LEU A 15 -6.56 -9.95 -33.48
CA LEU A 15 -7.21 -9.57 -32.21
C LEU A 15 -6.57 -10.21 -30.97
N LEU A 16 -5.74 -11.25 -31.11
CA LEU A 16 -5.17 -12.02 -29.99
C LEU A 16 -3.75 -11.57 -29.57
N ILE A 17 -3.14 -10.59 -30.26
CA ILE A 17 -1.76 -10.13 -29.98
C ILE A 17 -1.73 -9.00 -28.92
N GLY A 18 -2.87 -8.62 -28.34
CA GLY A 18 -3.02 -7.38 -27.55
C GLY A 18 -2.81 -7.42 -26.04
N CYS A 19 -2.16 -8.43 -25.42
CA CYS A 19 -2.22 -8.60 -23.95
C CYS A 19 -0.89 -8.58 -23.16
N THR A 20 0.25 -8.17 -23.74
CA THR A 20 1.55 -8.19 -22.99
C THR A 20 2.09 -6.82 -22.58
N SER A 21 1.59 -5.71 -23.15
CA SER A 21 2.10 -4.35 -22.85
C SER A 21 1.50 -3.74 -21.59
N ILE A 22 0.31 -4.16 -21.16
CA ILE A 22 -0.44 -3.53 -20.07
C ILE A 22 0.29 -3.65 -18.72
N ASN A 23 0.91 -4.80 -18.43
CA ASN A 23 1.48 -5.07 -17.11
C ASN A 23 2.73 -4.22 -16.83
N LYS A 24 3.62 -4.05 -17.82
CA LYS A 24 4.87 -3.30 -17.64
C LYS A 24 4.61 -1.82 -17.37
N ASP A 25 3.62 -1.23 -18.06
CA ASP A 25 3.27 0.18 -17.89
C ASP A 25 2.60 0.45 -16.53
N VAL A 26 1.81 -0.50 -16.03
CA VAL A 26 1.19 -0.44 -14.69
C VAL A 26 2.25 -0.47 -13.59
N ASP A 27 3.22 -1.38 -13.68
CA ASP A 27 4.29 -1.51 -12.69
C ASP A 27 5.14 -0.23 -12.59
N ILE A 28 5.53 0.35 -13.74
CA ILE A 28 6.27 1.62 -13.78
C ILE A 28 5.44 2.73 -13.11
N ALA A 29 4.15 2.80 -13.42
CA ALA A 29 3.28 3.83 -12.89
C ALA A 29 3.07 3.68 -11.36
N ILE A 30 3.07 2.47 -10.81
CA ILE A 30 3.01 2.22 -9.37
C ILE A 30 4.30 2.69 -8.69
N VAL A 31 5.48 2.39 -9.26
CA VAL A 31 6.76 2.82 -8.70
C VAL A 31 6.87 4.36 -8.67
N THR A 32 6.57 5.03 -9.78
CA THR A 32 6.64 6.51 -9.84
C THR A 32 5.66 7.15 -8.87
N ARG A 33 4.42 6.64 -8.79
CA ARG A 33 3.44 7.16 -7.83
C ARG A 33 3.85 6.90 -6.38
N THR A 34 4.51 5.79 -6.11
CA THR A 34 5.03 5.50 -4.76
C THR A 34 6.04 6.56 -4.34
N GLN A 35 6.99 6.89 -5.23
CA GLN A 35 7.99 7.93 -4.96
C GLN A 35 7.36 9.30 -4.73
N LEU A 36 6.40 9.69 -5.58
CA LEU A 36 5.67 10.97 -5.43
C LEU A 36 4.86 11.02 -4.13
N GLY A 37 4.13 9.95 -3.81
CA GLY A 37 3.34 9.84 -2.59
C GLY A 37 4.21 9.99 -1.34
N ILE A 38 5.37 9.32 -1.30
CA ILE A 38 6.35 9.46 -0.22
C ILE A 38 6.91 10.88 -0.15
N ALA A 39 7.30 11.47 -1.28
CA ALA A 39 7.84 12.83 -1.31
C ALA A 39 6.83 13.86 -0.76
N TYR A 40 5.57 13.81 -1.20
CA TYR A 40 4.54 14.70 -0.68
C TYR A 40 4.20 14.43 0.79
N LEU A 41 4.24 13.16 1.22
CA LEU A 41 4.04 12.80 2.61
C LEU A 41 5.13 13.43 3.50
N SER A 42 6.39 13.30 3.10
CA SER A 42 7.54 13.92 3.79
C SER A 42 7.46 15.45 3.80
N ALA A 43 6.90 16.06 2.74
CA ALA A 43 6.64 17.49 2.68
C ALA A 43 5.41 17.94 3.49
N GLY A 44 4.67 17.02 4.12
CA GLY A 44 3.44 17.34 4.86
C GLY A 44 2.24 17.67 3.97
N ASN A 45 2.35 17.53 2.65
CA ASN A 45 1.25 17.76 1.71
C ASN A 45 0.38 16.50 1.61
N TYR A 46 -0.46 16.30 2.64
CA TYR A 46 -1.32 15.12 2.75
C TYR A 46 -2.33 14.96 1.60
N PRO A 47 -2.95 16.03 1.05
CA PRO A 47 -3.82 15.88 -0.11
C PRO A 47 -3.10 15.32 -1.33
N ALA A 48 -1.91 15.85 -1.66
CA ALA A 48 -1.13 15.37 -2.79
C ALA A 48 -0.60 13.94 -2.56
N ALA A 49 -0.15 13.63 -1.34
CA ALA A 49 0.30 12.29 -0.97
C ALA A 49 -0.84 11.26 -1.12
N SER A 50 -2.03 11.58 -0.58
CA SER A 50 -3.21 10.72 -0.66
C SER A 50 -3.61 10.47 -2.11
N TYR A 51 -3.61 11.50 -2.95
CA TYR A 51 -3.90 11.35 -4.38
C TYR A 51 -3.03 10.28 -5.05
N HIS A 52 -1.72 10.29 -4.79
CA HIS A 52 -0.81 9.30 -5.37
C HIS A 52 -1.01 7.90 -4.81
N PHE A 53 -1.21 7.77 -3.50
CA PHE A 53 -1.50 6.48 -2.87
C PHE A 53 -2.84 5.90 -3.34
N ASP A 54 -3.89 6.72 -3.49
CA ASP A 54 -5.18 6.28 -3.99
C ASP A 54 -5.08 5.72 -5.42
N LYS A 55 -4.27 6.35 -6.29
CA LYS A 55 -4.03 5.80 -7.63
C LYS A 55 -3.33 4.44 -7.61
N ILE A 56 -2.46 4.18 -6.64
CA ILE A 56 -1.88 2.84 -6.45
C ILE A 56 -2.96 1.88 -5.95
N LEU A 57 -3.75 2.28 -4.95
CA LEU A 57 -4.77 1.44 -4.34
C LEU A 57 -5.93 1.09 -5.29
N LEU A 58 -6.17 1.89 -6.32
CA LEU A 58 -7.12 1.54 -7.39
C LEU A 58 -6.65 0.33 -8.21
N ALA A 59 -5.34 0.19 -8.44
CA ALA A 59 -4.76 -0.94 -9.17
C ALA A 59 -4.46 -2.12 -8.22
N GLU A 60 -3.92 -1.81 -7.04
CA GLU A 60 -3.49 -2.76 -6.03
C GLU A 60 -4.08 -2.40 -4.65
N PRO A 61 -5.34 -2.79 -4.36
CA PRO A 61 -6.00 -2.41 -3.11
C PRO A 61 -5.28 -2.87 -1.84
N LYS A 62 -4.47 -3.93 -1.95
CA LYS A 62 -3.68 -4.46 -0.83
C LYS A 62 -2.27 -3.89 -0.76
N ASN A 63 -1.79 -3.08 -1.73
CA ASN A 63 -0.40 -2.62 -1.78
C ASN A 63 0.09 -2.09 -0.41
N GLY A 64 1.12 -2.74 0.13
CA GLY A 64 1.57 -2.49 1.50
C GLY A 64 2.11 -1.07 1.71
N ILE A 65 2.81 -0.50 0.72
CA ILE A 65 3.41 0.83 0.82
C ILE A 65 2.34 1.92 0.76
N ALA A 66 1.39 1.82 -0.18
CA ALA A 66 0.31 2.78 -0.30
C ALA A 66 -0.62 2.74 0.93
N ASN A 67 -0.94 1.55 1.43
CA ASN A 67 -1.69 1.40 2.68
C ASN A 67 -0.91 1.98 3.88
N LEU A 68 0.42 1.78 3.96
CA LEU A 68 1.23 2.40 5.01
C LEU A 68 1.19 3.93 4.93
N GLY A 69 1.37 4.49 3.73
CA GLY A 69 1.30 5.93 3.49
C GLY A 69 -0.04 6.53 3.93
N MET A 70 -1.16 5.91 3.54
CA MET A 70 -2.49 6.32 3.98
C MET A 70 -2.65 6.21 5.50
N ALA A 71 -2.12 5.17 6.13
CA ALA A 71 -2.17 5.02 7.59
C ALA A 71 -1.47 6.17 8.32
N VAL A 72 -0.28 6.57 7.85
CA VAL A 72 0.48 7.71 8.40
C VAL A 72 -0.28 9.02 8.20
N ILE A 73 -0.89 9.24 7.03
CA ILE A 73 -1.70 10.42 6.75
C ILE A 73 -2.91 10.49 7.69
N MET A 74 -3.66 9.41 7.82
CA MET A 74 -4.84 9.33 8.71
C MET A 74 -4.44 9.57 10.17
N ARG A 75 -3.29 9.03 10.61
CA ARG A 75 -2.74 9.27 11.95
C ARG A 75 -2.50 10.76 12.19
N GLN A 76 -1.86 11.43 11.23
CA GLN A 76 -1.57 12.85 11.34
C GLN A 76 -2.83 13.73 11.35
N GLN A 77 -3.86 13.30 10.63
CA GLN A 77 -5.18 13.93 10.64
C GLN A 77 -6.02 13.56 11.87
N LYS A 78 -5.43 12.86 12.86
CA LYS A 78 -6.09 12.38 14.10
C LYS A 78 -7.26 11.43 13.85
N GLN A 79 -7.31 10.79 12.68
CA GLN A 79 -8.33 9.81 12.31
C GLN A 79 -7.86 8.39 12.69
N SER A 80 -7.67 8.15 13.99
CA SER A 80 -7.05 6.93 14.51
C SER A 80 -7.75 5.64 14.06
N GLY A 81 -9.08 5.64 13.92
CA GLY A 81 -9.84 4.48 13.44
C GLY A 81 -9.50 4.10 11.99
N LEU A 82 -9.36 5.09 11.10
CA LEU A 82 -8.97 4.87 9.71
C LEU A 82 -7.49 4.50 9.60
N ALA A 83 -6.62 5.17 10.36
CA ALA A 83 -5.21 4.82 10.44
C ALA A 83 -5.02 3.34 10.79
N LEU A 84 -5.74 2.84 11.81
CA LEU A 84 -5.69 1.43 12.21
C LEU A 84 -6.10 0.48 11.08
N LYS A 85 -7.14 0.81 10.31
CA LYS A 85 -7.58 -0.02 9.19
C LYS A 85 -6.49 -0.14 8.13
N TYR A 86 -5.90 0.98 7.72
CA TYR A 86 -4.83 1.00 6.73
C TYR A 86 -3.55 0.29 7.23
N PHE A 87 -3.13 0.51 8.47
CA PHE A 87 -2.01 -0.22 9.07
C PHE A 87 -2.21 -1.74 9.04
N LYS A 88 -3.41 -2.21 9.41
CA LYS A 88 -3.76 -3.64 9.40
C LYS A 88 -3.66 -4.25 7.99
N VAL A 89 -3.96 -3.50 6.94
CA VAL A 89 -3.79 -3.97 5.55
C VAL A 89 -2.31 -3.99 5.18
N ALA A 90 -1.58 -2.90 5.49
CA ALA A 90 -0.16 -2.77 5.18
C ALA A 90 0.67 -3.96 5.72
N ILE A 91 0.53 -4.30 7.01
CA ILE A 91 1.28 -5.39 7.65
C ILE A 91 0.87 -6.80 7.18
N ARG A 92 -0.29 -6.94 6.51
CA ARG A 92 -0.76 -8.22 5.94
C ARG A 92 -0.32 -8.42 4.50
N SER A 93 -0.16 -7.33 3.74
CA SER A 93 0.25 -7.39 2.34
C SER A 93 1.74 -7.60 2.16
N SER A 94 2.56 -7.14 3.11
CA SER A 94 3.95 -7.53 3.11
C SER A 94 4.06 -9.00 3.45
N ALA A 95 4.59 -9.80 2.53
CA ALA A 95 4.95 -11.18 2.81
C ALA A 95 5.73 -11.27 4.13
N ILE A 96 5.53 -12.39 4.83
CA ILE A 96 6.00 -12.73 6.17
C ILE A 96 7.34 -12.04 6.48
N ASN A 97 7.32 -11.04 7.38
CA ASN A 97 8.48 -10.33 7.97
C ASN A 97 8.92 -8.96 7.40
N ASN A 98 8.01 -8.04 7.08
CA ASN A 98 8.39 -6.62 6.91
C ASN A 98 8.43 -5.90 8.27
N THR A 99 9.57 -6.02 8.95
CA THR A 99 9.85 -5.39 10.26
C THR A 99 9.60 -3.89 10.24
N SER A 100 9.90 -3.19 9.15
CA SER A 100 9.68 -1.75 9.03
C SER A 100 8.21 -1.37 9.08
N MET A 101 7.32 -2.06 8.33
CA MET A 101 5.88 -1.78 8.38
C MET A 101 5.28 -2.09 9.75
N ARG A 102 5.73 -3.18 10.39
CA ARG A 102 5.33 -3.50 11.76
C ARG A 102 5.84 -2.46 12.76
N ALA A 103 7.00 -1.86 12.53
CA ALA A 103 7.52 -0.79 13.35
C ALA A 103 6.61 0.46 13.31
N TYR A 104 6.20 0.90 12.12
CA TYR A 104 5.24 2.00 11.99
C TYR A 104 3.90 1.69 12.65
N TYR A 105 3.43 0.45 12.51
CA TYR A 105 2.21 0.01 13.17
C TYR A 105 2.33 0.02 14.69
N LEU A 106 3.42 -0.53 15.23
CA LEU A 106 3.66 -0.53 16.68
C LEU A 106 3.82 0.89 17.22
N ASP A 107 4.58 1.77 16.55
CA ASP A 107 4.69 3.18 16.90
C ASP A 107 3.31 3.85 17.03
N PHE A 108 2.43 3.61 16.06
CA PHE A 108 1.05 4.08 16.13
C PHE A 108 0.29 3.51 17.34
N LEU A 109 0.43 2.20 17.61
CA LEU A 109 -0.16 1.57 18.78
C LEU A 109 0.45 2.05 20.10
N CYS A 110 1.65 2.63 20.11
CA CYS A 110 2.32 3.17 21.30
C CYS A 110 1.87 4.59 21.68
N SER A 111 1.01 5.23 20.89
CA SER A 111 0.52 6.58 21.15
C SER A 111 -0.23 6.70 22.51
N LYS A 112 -0.29 7.92 23.05
CA LYS A 112 -0.82 8.19 24.41
C LYS A 112 -2.34 8.08 24.55
N ASN A 113 -3.10 8.10 23.45
CA ASN A 113 -4.55 8.13 23.45
C ASN A 113 -5.12 6.97 22.61
N ILE A 114 -4.91 5.74 23.09
CA ILE A 114 -5.29 4.52 22.37
C ILE A 114 -6.53 3.86 22.95
N SER A 115 -7.30 3.19 22.09
CA SER A 115 -8.46 2.40 22.50
C SER A 115 -8.03 1.06 23.13
N GLU A 116 -8.95 0.43 23.87
CA GLU A 116 -8.75 -0.94 24.41
C GLU A 116 -8.36 -1.96 23.33
N GLU A 117 -8.93 -1.83 22.13
CA GLU A 117 -8.55 -2.65 20.98
C GLU A 117 -7.06 -2.49 20.64
N MET A 118 -6.57 -1.25 20.58
CA MET A 118 -5.17 -0.96 20.31
C MET A 118 -4.24 -1.44 21.43
N ILE A 119 -4.69 -1.42 22.69
CA ILE A 119 -3.94 -2.01 23.82
C ILE A 119 -3.73 -3.51 23.61
N LYS A 120 -4.79 -4.22 23.21
CA LYS A 120 -4.70 -5.66 22.94
C LYS A 120 -3.75 -5.95 21.78
N LEU A 121 -3.88 -5.20 20.68
CA LEU A 121 -3.02 -5.35 19.50
C LEU A 121 -1.55 -5.03 19.81
N ARG A 122 -1.28 -4.03 20.66
CA ARG A 122 0.07 -3.69 21.12
C ARG A 122 0.72 -4.88 21.82
N LYS A 123 0.00 -5.51 22.77
CA LYS A 123 0.47 -6.69 23.49
C LYS A 123 0.75 -7.88 22.56
N GLU A 124 0.01 -8.01 21.46
CA GLU A 124 0.26 -9.05 20.46
C GLU A 124 1.57 -8.82 19.70
N GLU A 125 1.88 -7.58 19.31
CA GLU A 125 3.15 -7.24 18.66
C GLU A 125 4.34 -7.30 19.63
N GLU A 126 4.13 -6.97 20.92
CA GLU A 126 5.13 -7.15 21.99
C GLU A 126 5.55 -8.61 22.17
N ARG A 127 4.59 -9.55 22.11
CA ARG A 127 4.89 -10.99 22.13
C ARG A 127 5.68 -11.46 20.90
N ARG A 128 5.67 -10.69 19.81
CA ARG A 128 6.45 -10.97 18.59
C ARG A 128 7.87 -10.38 18.65
N GLY A 129 8.24 -9.75 19.77
CA GLY A 129 9.59 -9.24 20.04
C GLY A 129 9.78 -7.74 19.74
N LEU A 130 8.75 -7.03 19.30
CA LEU A 130 8.80 -5.57 19.07
C LEU A 130 8.12 -4.83 20.23
N ASN A 131 8.77 -3.86 20.88
CA ASN A 131 8.13 -3.09 21.97
C ASN A 131 8.29 -1.57 21.79
N CYS A 132 7.45 -0.80 22.51
CA CYS A 132 7.43 0.66 22.43
C CYS A 132 8.76 1.33 22.86
N GLN A 133 9.62 0.65 23.62
CA GLN A 133 10.89 1.19 24.11
C GLN A 133 12.04 1.02 23.10
N ASN A 134 11.94 0.01 22.24
CA ASN A 134 12.98 -0.33 21.26
C ASN A 134 12.64 0.14 19.83
N ILE A 135 11.40 0.56 19.56
CA ILE A 135 10.96 0.97 18.21
C ILE A 135 11.56 2.32 17.75
N SER A 136 11.81 3.25 18.68
CA SER A 136 12.41 4.57 18.40
C SER A 136 13.85 4.51 17.90
N LYS A 137 14.49 3.34 17.95
CA LYS A 137 15.84 3.10 17.44
C LYS A 137 15.86 2.58 15.99
N ILE A 138 14.69 2.29 15.42
CA ILE A 138 14.52 1.64 14.11
C ILE A 138 13.84 2.58 13.10
N SER A 139 13.18 3.64 13.58
CA SER A 139 12.52 4.69 12.78
C SER A 139 13.47 5.82 12.39
#